data_AF-A0A0F9L1X7-F1
#
_entry.id   AF-A0A0F9L1X7-F1
#
_cell.length_a   1.000
_cell.length_b   1.000
_cell.length_c   1.000
_cell.angle_alpha   90.00
_cell.angle_beta   90.00
_cell.angle_gamma   90.00
#
_symmetry.space_group_name_H-M   'P 1'
#
loop_
_entity.id
_entity.type
_entity.pdbx_description
1 polymer ?
#
loop_
_entity_poly.entity_id
_entity_poly.type
_entity_poly.pdbx_seq_one_letter_code
_entity_poly.pdbx_strand_id
1 'polypeptide(L)'
;MNKFFNTMALVFAILAITSWLNATPYPTGGGEDAFTAESTPGTNPTATGTDAIGIGDGAVSGNAAGDNSTIAIGASATSTGDDSIAIGENTDATGDNSIAIGGNTADVTSADAIGLRAIAIGNNSLADATSTIAIGVSSDAGGVDAIAIGSAANANGVSGVALGDAANASGANCIAIGGQAVAAEGPKCTAADSVALGQNVTADDIGELAYASGWFVATSDAHTSIFVLRNQTTDATQTEIFADGSAGDISVPSDCSVSFRANIVARRTDVDGESAAYLLVGAIDNNAGTTALVGTISKTVIGEDTAAWDVTATADDTNDGINILVTGEAAKTIRWVARTEIVEVCG
;
A
#
# COMPACT_ATOMS: atom_id res chain seq x y z
N MET A 1 -40.86 -36.27 -77.18
CA MET A 1 -41.32 -36.14 -75.78
C MET A 1 -40.11 -36.44 -74.90
N ASN A 2 -39.32 -35.44 -74.49
CA ASN A 2 -39.58 -34.54 -73.35
C ASN A 2 -39.95 -35.34 -72.08
N LYS A 3 -39.27 -35.23 -70.94
CA LYS A 3 -38.17 -34.33 -70.52
C LYS A 3 -37.72 -34.79 -69.10
N PHE A 4 -36.42 -34.68 -68.81
CA PHE A 4 -35.74 -34.63 -67.49
C PHE A 4 -35.97 -35.83 -66.52
N PHE A 5 -35.04 -36.76 -66.26
CA PHE A 5 -33.65 -36.63 -65.78
C PHE A 5 -33.35 -35.37 -64.98
N ASN A 6 -33.11 -35.55 -63.67
CA ASN A 6 -32.00 -34.97 -62.88
C ASN A 6 -32.43 -34.44 -61.50
N THR A 7 -32.55 -35.31 -60.49
CA THR A 7 -32.23 -35.00 -59.07
C THR A 7 -32.21 -36.27 -58.19
N MET A 8 -31.45 -37.30 -58.61
CA MET A 8 -30.89 -38.28 -57.67
C MET A 8 -29.72 -37.61 -56.94
N ALA A 9 -29.97 -36.89 -55.85
CA ALA A 9 -28.97 -36.50 -54.83
C ALA A 9 -29.57 -35.58 -53.74
N LEU A 10 -30.71 -35.92 -53.13
CA LEU A 10 -31.15 -35.18 -51.93
C LEU A 10 -32.21 -35.91 -51.09
N VAL A 11 -32.14 -37.23 -50.92
CA VAL A 11 -33.12 -37.98 -50.09
C VAL A 11 -32.42 -39.01 -49.17
N PHE A 12 -31.17 -38.77 -48.80
CA PHE A 12 -30.42 -39.62 -47.85
C PHE A 12 -29.50 -38.80 -46.93
N ALA A 13 -30.03 -37.72 -46.34
CA ALA A 13 -29.31 -36.91 -45.34
C ALA A 13 -30.21 -36.42 -44.18
N ILE A 14 -31.33 -37.12 -43.90
CA ILE A 14 -32.29 -36.74 -42.84
C ILE A 14 -32.28 -37.72 -41.64
N LEU A 15 -31.28 -38.60 -41.52
CA LEU A 15 -31.21 -39.59 -40.44
C LEU A 15 -29.90 -39.58 -39.62
N ALA A 16 -29.22 -38.43 -39.50
CA ALA A 16 -28.00 -38.30 -38.70
C ALA A 16 -27.79 -36.94 -38.02
N ILE A 17 -28.86 -36.22 -37.63
CA ILE A 17 -28.76 -34.95 -36.87
C ILE A 17 -29.55 -34.99 -35.55
N THR A 18 -30.11 -36.14 -35.15
CA THR A 18 -30.93 -36.23 -33.92
C THR A 18 -30.14 -36.43 -32.63
N SER A 19 -28.83 -36.12 -32.58
CA SER A 19 -28.04 -36.17 -31.33
C SER A 19 -27.45 -34.82 -30.90
N TRP A 20 -27.85 -33.70 -31.51
CA TRP A 20 -27.42 -32.35 -31.13
C TRP A 20 -28.57 -31.36 -30.89
N LEU A 21 -29.77 -31.85 -30.64
CA LEU A 21 -30.89 -31.04 -30.14
C LEU A 21 -31.41 -31.66 -28.83
N ASN A 22 -30.63 -31.50 -27.78
CA ASN A 22 -31.18 -31.53 -26.42
C ASN A 22 -30.95 -30.16 -25.78
N ALA A 23 -31.39 -29.11 -26.48
CA ALA A 23 -31.68 -27.84 -25.85
C ALA A 23 -33.02 -28.03 -25.12
N THR A 24 -32.96 -28.22 -23.80
CA THR A 24 -34.15 -28.07 -22.95
C THR A 24 -34.71 -26.65 -23.17
N PRO A 25 -36.05 -26.49 -23.21
CA PRO A 25 -36.65 -25.17 -23.42
C PRO A 25 -36.34 -24.28 -22.21
N TYR A 26 -35.55 -23.22 -22.42
CA TYR A 26 -35.36 -22.15 -21.44
C TYR A 26 -36.71 -21.42 -21.23
N PRO A 27 -37.15 -21.19 -19.99
CA PRO A 27 -38.41 -20.53 -19.71
C PRO A 27 -38.29 -19.03 -20.06
N THR A 28 -39.22 -18.58 -20.90
CA THR A 28 -39.38 -17.17 -21.28
C THR A 28 -39.77 -16.32 -20.07
N GLY A 29 -38.86 -15.45 -19.59
CA GLY A 29 -39.21 -14.38 -18.66
C GLY A 29 -38.03 -13.68 -17.96
N GLY A 30 -37.49 -12.63 -18.59
CA GLY A 30 -36.75 -11.52 -17.93
C GLY A 30 -35.22 -11.52 -18.10
N GLY A 31 -34.67 -10.46 -18.73
CA GLY A 31 -33.22 -10.19 -18.86
C GLY A 31 -32.54 -10.96 -20.01
N GLU A 32 -31.53 -10.41 -20.66
CA GLU A 32 -30.77 -11.11 -21.72
C GLU A 32 -30.04 -12.34 -21.11
N ASP A 33 -30.07 -13.49 -21.79
CA ASP A 33 -29.68 -14.80 -21.24
C ASP A 33 -28.18 -14.87 -20.89
N ALA A 34 -27.86 -15.38 -19.70
CA ALA A 34 -26.50 -15.67 -19.27
C ALA A 34 -25.79 -16.69 -20.20
N PHE A 35 -24.54 -16.43 -20.57
CA PHE A 35 -23.74 -17.32 -21.43
C PHE A 35 -22.96 -18.34 -20.61
N THR A 36 -23.06 -19.63 -20.98
CA THR A 36 -22.26 -20.71 -20.40
C THR A 36 -21.47 -21.50 -21.45
N ALA A 37 -20.21 -21.85 -21.18
CA ALA A 37 -19.40 -22.72 -22.03
C ALA A 37 -18.44 -23.62 -21.23
N GLU A 38 -18.31 -24.89 -21.63
CA GLU A 38 -17.51 -25.91 -20.94
C GLU A 38 -16.56 -26.63 -21.94
N SER A 39 -15.37 -27.02 -21.49
CA SER A 39 -14.35 -27.70 -22.32
C SER A 39 -14.29 -29.22 -22.13
N THR A 40 -14.76 -29.78 -21.00
CA THR A 40 -14.85 -31.25 -20.73
C THR A 40 -15.86 -31.55 -19.62
N PRO A 41 -16.56 -32.70 -19.60
CA PRO A 41 -17.64 -32.97 -18.64
C PRO A 41 -17.16 -33.09 -17.18
N GLY A 42 -17.66 -32.21 -16.32
CA GLY A 42 -17.53 -32.27 -14.86
C GLY A 42 -18.79 -31.76 -14.14
N THR A 43 -18.68 -30.63 -13.44
CA THR A 43 -19.80 -29.81 -12.95
C THR A 43 -20.06 -28.64 -13.91
N ASN A 44 -21.30 -28.46 -14.34
CA ASN A 44 -21.64 -27.39 -15.27
C ASN A 44 -21.33 -26.00 -14.67
N PRO A 45 -20.80 -25.05 -15.46
CA PRO A 45 -20.77 -23.65 -15.04
C PRO A 45 -22.17 -23.16 -14.68
N THR A 46 -22.25 -22.35 -13.64
CA THR A 46 -23.48 -21.76 -13.11
C THR A 46 -23.43 -20.26 -13.30
N ALA A 47 -24.23 -19.75 -14.24
CA ALA A 47 -24.42 -18.31 -14.42
C ALA A 47 -25.85 -17.97 -14.01
N THR A 48 -26.01 -17.30 -12.86
CA THR A 48 -27.34 -17.03 -12.25
C THR A 48 -27.74 -15.56 -12.26
N GLY A 49 -26.79 -14.66 -12.51
CA GLY A 49 -27.03 -13.22 -12.66
C GLY A 49 -27.56 -12.82 -14.04
N THR A 50 -28.28 -11.70 -14.12
CA THR A 50 -28.59 -11.00 -15.38
C THR A 50 -27.29 -10.59 -16.07
N ASP A 51 -27.12 -10.87 -17.37
CA ASP A 51 -25.89 -10.55 -18.14
C ASP A 51 -24.61 -11.26 -17.64
N ALA A 52 -24.74 -12.36 -16.89
CA ALA A 52 -23.60 -13.13 -16.38
C ALA A 52 -22.94 -14.01 -17.46
N ILE A 53 -21.62 -14.19 -17.37
CA ILE A 53 -20.81 -15.06 -18.23
C ILE A 53 -20.07 -16.08 -17.38
N GLY A 54 -20.38 -17.37 -17.51
CA GLY A 54 -19.70 -18.46 -16.81
C GLY A 54 -19.02 -19.44 -17.75
N ILE A 55 -17.68 -19.52 -17.76
CA ILE A 55 -16.92 -20.40 -18.66
C ILE A 55 -15.95 -21.26 -17.83
N GLY A 56 -16.07 -22.58 -17.92
CA GLY A 56 -15.19 -23.52 -17.21
C GLY A 56 -15.94 -24.45 -16.25
N ASP A 57 -15.33 -25.60 -15.97
CA ASP A 57 -15.86 -26.61 -15.05
C ASP A 57 -16.08 -26.01 -13.66
N GLY A 58 -17.30 -26.06 -13.14
CA GLY A 58 -17.65 -25.52 -11.83
C GLY A 58 -17.57 -24.00 -11.66
N ALA A 59 -17.41 -23.23 -12.74
CA ALA A 59 -17.40 -21.76 -12.65
C ALA A 59 -18.74 -21.21 -12.13
N VAL A 60 -18.70 -20.18 -11.28
CA VAL A 60 -19.89 -19.54 -10.70
C VAL A 60 -19.88 -18.06 -11.04
N SER A 61 -20.85 -17.59 -11.82
CA SER A 61 -21.04 -16.19 -12.20
C SER A 61 -22.40 -15.69 -11.71
N GLY A 62 -22.39 -14.69 -10.84
CA GLY A 62 -23.56 -14.03 -10.27
C GLY A 62 -24.07 -14.65 -8.98
N ASN A 63 -24.99 -13.92 -8.33
CA ASN A 63 -25.75 -14.35 -7.17
C ASN A 63 -27.25 -14.28 -7.52
N ALA A 64 -28.07 -15.18 -6.96
CA ALA A 64 -29.50 -15.31 -7.26
C ALA A 64 -30.37 -14.10 -6.82
N ALA A 65 -29.76 -13.04 -6.27
CA ALA A 65 -30.44 -11.93 -5.61
C ALA A 65 -30.72 -10.69 -6.49
N GLY A 66 -30.15 -10.61 -7.71
CA GLY A 66 -30.58 -9.67 -8.77
C GLY A 66 -29.56 -8.58 -9.17
N ASP A 67 -29.43 -8.38 -10.49
CA ASP A 67 -28.62 -7.42 -11.29
C ASP A 67 -27.08 -7.60 -11.29
N ASN A 68 -26.56 -8.63 -11.99
CA ASN A 68 -25.13 -9.00 -11.90
C ASN A 68 -24.44 -9.21 -13.28
N SER A 69 -23.90 -8.13 -13.86
CA SER A 69 -22.99 -8.10 -15.02
C SER A 69 -21.62 -8.76 -14.71
N THR A 70 -21.66 -10.03 -14.35
CA THR A 70 -20.52 -10.79 -13.80
C THR A 70 -19.82 -11.62 -14.86
N ILE A 71 -18.52 -11.85 -14.68
CA ILE A 71 -17.73 -12.68 -15.59
C ILE A 71 -16.88 -13.65 -14.77
N ALA A 72 -17.15 -14.95 -14.86
CA ALA A 72 -16.32 -16.02 -14.32
C ALA A 72 -15.74 -16.87 -15.46
N ILE A 73 -14.41 -16.88 -15.62
CA ILE A 73 -13.71 -17.65 -16.68
C ILE A 73 -12.57 -18.45 -16.07
N GLY A 74 -12.73 -19.77 -15.97
CA GLY A 74 -11.76 -20.70 -15.38
C GLY A 74 -12.46 -21.81 -14.61
N ALA A 75 -11.79 -22.94 -14.42
CA ALA A 75 -12.34 -24.01 -13.60
C ALA A 75 -12.49 -23.51 -12.15
N SER A 76 -13.67 -23.67 -11.55
CA SER A 76 -14.02 -23.19 -10.22
C SER A 76 -13.76 -21.69 -9.97
N ALA A 77 -13.77 -20.87 -11.03
CA ALA A 77 -13.73 -19.41 -10.88
C ALA A 77 -15.06 -18.91 -10.29
N THR A 78 -15.01 -18.04 -9.28
CA THR A 78 -16.18 -17.49 -8.59
C THR A 78 -16.23 -15.98 -8.76
N SER A 79 -17.31 -15.46 -9.37
CA SER A 79 -17.60 -14.04 -9.49
C SER A 79 -19.01 -13.80 -8.97
N THR A 80 -19.14 -13.40 -7.70
CA THR A 80 -20.45 -13.27 -7.01
C THR A 80 -20.78 -11.86 -6.57
N GLY A 81 -19.81 -10.94 -6.58
CA GLY A 81 -20.08 -9.50 -6.38
C GLY A 81 -20.73 -8.89 -7.62
N ASP A 82 -21.52 -7.83 -7.45
CA ASP A 82 -22.15 -7.13 -8.57
C ASP A 82 -21.07 -6.51 -9.48
N ASP A 83 -21.23 -6.59 -10.80
CA ASP A 83 -20.23 -6.13 -11.79
C ASP A 83 -18.79 -6.67 -11.57
N SER A 84 -18.64 -7.85 -10.96
CA SER A 84 -17.33 -8.46 -10.69
C SER A 84 -16.78 -9.27 -11.86
N ILE A 85 -15.45 -9.47 -11.87
CA ILE A 85 -14.74 -10.24 -12.90
C ILE A 85 -13.74 -11.20 -12.22
N ALA A 86 -13.90 -12.50 -12.42
CA ALA A 86 -12.97 -13.56 -12.00
C ALA A 86 -12.42 -14.31 -13.22
N ILE A 87 -11.10 -14.26 -13.44
CA ILE A 87 -10.44 -14.94 -14.57
C ILE A 87 -9.24 -15.75 -14.08
N GLY A 88 -9.37 -17.07 -14.17
CA GLY A 88 -8.37 -18.05 -13.76
C GLY A 88 -9.00 -19.21 -13.02
N GLU A 89 -8.28 -20.33 -12.90
CA GLU A 89 -8.71 -21.43 -12.04
C GLU A 89 -8.74 -20.99 -10.56
N ASN A 90 -9.83 -21.32 -9.87
CA ASN A 90 -10.10 -21.03 -8.45
C ASN A 90 -10.12 -19.54 -8.06
N THR A 91 -10.10 -18.57 -8.99
CA THR A 91 -10.12 -17.14 -8.63
C THR A 91 -11.45 -16.71 -8.01
N ASP A 92 -11.40 -15.86 -6.98
CA ASP A 92 -12.58 -15.38 -6.25
C ASP A 92 -12.72 -13.85 -6.32
N ALA A 93 -13.73 -13.37 -7.05
CA ALA A 93 -14.16 -11.97 -7.11
C ALA A 93 -15.53 -11.83 -6.40
N THR A 94 -15.49 -11.68 -5.07
CA THR A 94 -16.71 -11.71 -4.23
C THR A 94 -17.17 -10.34 -3.75
N GLY A 95 -16.32 -9.32 -3.82
CA GLY A 95 -16.72 -7.93 -3.58
C GLY A 95 -17.41 -7.30 -4.79
N ASP A 96 -18.33 -6.35 -4.57
CA ASP A 96 -18.95 -5.65 -5.70
C ASP A 96 -17.90 -4.79 -6.43
N ASN A 97 -18.03 -4.67 -7.75
CA ASN A 97 -17.08 -4.04 -8.66
C ASN A 97 -15.63 -4.57 -8.54
N SER A 98 -15.46 -5.82 -8.08
CA SER A 98 -14.14 -6.42 -7.88
C SER A 98 -13.59 -7.09 -9.13
N ILE A 99 -12.26 -7.19 -9.22
CA ILE A 99 -11.56 -7.85 -10.33
C ILE A 99 -10.51 -8.80 -9.75
N ALA A 100 -10.64 -10.11 -10.00
CA ALA A 100 -9.67 -11.13 -9.65
C ALA A 100 -9.12 -11.81 -10.92
N ILE A 101 -7.81 -11.72 -11.18
CA ILE A 101 -7.18 -12.33 -12.36
C ILE A 101 -5.88 -13.01 -11.97
N GLY A 102 -5.81 -14.35 -12.04
CA GLY A 102 -4.58 -15.07 -11.71
C GLY A 102 -4.80 -16.42 -11.03
N GLY A 103 -5.27 -17.41 -11.78
CA GLY A 103 -5.45 -18.77 -11.27
C GLY A 103 -4.17 -19.61 -11.24
N ASN A 104 -4.21 -20.70 -10.47
CA ASN A 104 -3.16 -21.71 -10.45
C ASN A 104 -3.76 -23.12 -10.32
N THR A 105 -3.19 -24.03 -11.11
CA THR A 105 -3.57 -25.45 -11.22
C THR A 105 -2.91 -26.32 -10.14
N ALA A 106 -1.88 -25.81 -9.45
CA ALA A 106 -1.00 -26.60 -8.58
C ALA A 106 -1.28 -26.43 -7.09
N ASP A 107 -1.78 -25.26 -6.66
CA ASP A 107 -2.06 -24.92 -5.26
C ASP A 107 -3.35 -24.09 -5.22
N VAL A 108 -4.15 -24.22 -4.16
CA VAL A 108 -5.43 -23.51 -3.89
C VAL A 108 -5.23 -21.99 -3.71
N THR A 109 -4.12 -21.45 -4.20
CA THR A 109 -3.74 -20.05 -4.15
C THR A 109 -4.09 -19.42 -5.48
N SER A 110 -5.04 -18.50 -5.48
CA SER A 110 -5.58 -17.78 -6.64
C SER A 110 -5.50 -16.27 -6.41
N ALA A 111 -5.93 -15.48 -7.39
CA ALA A 111 -6.26 -14.09 -7.14
C ALA A 111 -7.59 -14.00 -6.40
N ASP A 112 -7.61 -13.28 -5.27
CA ASP A 112 -8.78 -13.13 -4.42
C ASP A 112 -9.08 -11.64 -4.21
N ALA A 113 -10.16 -11.16 -4.82
CA ALA A 113 -10.67 -9.79 -4.70
C ALA A 113 -11.97 -9.81 -3.90
N ILE A 114 -11.85 -9.74 -2.58
CA ILE A 114 -12.95 -9.93 -1.62
C ILE A 114 -13.55 -8.58 -1.20
N GLY A 115 -12.73 -7.53 -1.16
CA GLY A 115 -13.18 -6.20 -0.79
C GLY A 115 -14.07 -5.53 -1.84
N LEU A 116 -14.96 -4.63 -1.40
CA LEU A 116 -15.72 -3.76 -2.30
C LEU A 116 -14.75 -2.94 -3.17
N ARG A 117 -14.91 -2.98 -4.50
CA ARG A 117 -14.05 -2.29 -5.48
C ARG A 117 -12.58 -2.74 -5.43
N ALA A 118 -12.32 -3.95 -4.96
CA ALA A 118 -10.97 -4.50 -4.87
C ALA A 118 -10.46 -5.05 -6.21
N ILE A 119 -9.17 -4.93 -6.48
CA ILE A 119 -8.51 -5.47 -7.66
C ILE A 119 -7.37 -6.38 -7.20
N ALA A 120 -7.43 -7.65 -7.53
CA ALA A 120 -6.38 -8.65 -7.29
C ALA A 120 -5.91 -9.23 -8.63
N ILE A 121 -4.65 -9.00 -9.01
CA ILE A 121 -4.08 -9.50 -10.27
C ILE A 121 -2.74 -10.17 -10.01
N GLY A 122 -2.71 -11.50 -10.09
CA GLY A 122 -1.53 -12.31 -9.86
C GLY A 122 -1.87 -13.61 -9.15
N ASN A 123 -0.98 -14.60 -9.25
CA ASN A 123 -1.18 -15.81 -8.48
C ASN A 123 -1.02 -15.51 -6.97
N ASN A 124 -1.96 -15.96 -6.14
CA ASN A 124 -1.97 -15.73 -4.69
C ASN A 124 -2.08 -14.23 -4.31
N SER A 125 -2.55 -13.36 -5.21
CA SER A 125 -2.76 -11.94 -4.88
C SER A 125 -4.04 -11.77 -4.05
N LEU A 126 -3.96 -11.05 -2.94
CA LEU A 126 -5.09 -10.81 -2.03
C LEU A 126 -5.43 -9.33 -1.95
N ALA A 127 -6.70 -9.00 -2.19
CA ALA A 127 -7.26 -7.67 -2.03
C ALA A 127 -8.59 -7.80 -1.26
N ASP A 128 -8.54 -7.79 0.08
CA ASP A 128 -9.66 -8.15 0.95
C ASP A 128 -10.32 -6.95 1.66
N ALA A 129 -9.71 -5.77 1.63
CA ALA A 129 -10.29 -4.52 2.11
C ALA A 129 -10.90 -3.66 0.98
N THR A 130 -11.74 -2.69 1.35
CA THR A 130 -12.42 -1.79 0.41
C THR A 130 -11.45 -0.93 -0.40
N SER A 131 -11.71 -0.79 -1.70
CA SER A 131 -10.97 0.05 -2.66
C SER A 131 -9.47 -0.29 -2.78
N THR A 132 -9.13 -1.57 -2.64
CA THR A 132 -7.74 -2.04 -2.67
C THR A 132 -7.26 -2.44 -4.06
N ILE A 133 -5.94 -2.37 -4.27
CA ILE A 133 -5.29 -2.84 -5.50
C ILE A 133 -4.08 -3.68 -5.13
N ALA A 134 -4.13 -4.99 -5.39
CA ALA A 134 -3.04 -5.94 -5.25
C ALA A 134 -2.64 -6.48 -6.65
N ILE A 135 -1.45 -6.15 -7.13
CA ILE A 135 -0.96 -6.59 -8.45
C ILE A 135 0.43 -7.21 -8.30
N GLY A 136 0.54 -8.52 -8.47
CA GLY A 136 1.78 -9.28 -8.34
C GLY A 136 1.54 -10.67 -7.79
N VAL A 137 2.54 -11.56 -7.94
CA VAL A 137 2.47 -12.88 -7.29
C VAL A 137 2.56 -12.68 -5.78
N SER A 138 1.60 -13.22 -5.02
CA SER A 138 1.55 -13.08 -3.55
C SER A 138 1.50 -11.63 -3.04
N SER A 139 1.05 -10.67 -3.85
CA SER A 139 0.81 -9.31 -3.38
C SER A 139 -0.39 -9.25 -2.44
N ASP A 140 -0.32 -8.50 -1.35
CA ASP A 140 -1.34 -8.38 -0.31
C ASP A 140 -1.69 -6.90 -0.08
N ALA A 141 -2.94 -6.52 -0.35
CA ALA A 141 -3.48 -5.21 -0.05
C ALA A 141 -4.63 -5.35 0.96
N GLY A 142 -4.29 -5.46 2.25
CA GLY A 142 -5.25 -5.61 3.34
C GLY A 142 -5.70 -4.32 4.02
N GLY A 143 -5.07 -3.19 3.73
CA GLY A 143 -5.50 -1.88 4.23
C GLY A 143 -6.63 -1.28 3.40
N VAL A 144 -7.58 -0.57 4.02
CA VAL A 144 -8.59 0.20 3.26
C VAL A 144 -7.89 1.24 2.38
N ASP A 145 -8.31 1.37 1.12
CA ASP A 145 -7.70 2.24 0.11
C ASP A 145 -6.20 1.94 -0.19
N ALA A 146 -5.73 0.74 0.15
CA ALA A 146 -4.32 0.37 -0.02
C ALA A 146 -3.96 -0.10 -1.44
N ILE A 147 -2.69 0.09 -1.82
CA ILE A 147 -2.14 -0.28 -3.12
C ILE A 147 -0.85 -1.08 -2.91
N ALA A 148 -0.86 -2.36 -3.27
CA ALA A 148 0.30 -3.25 -3.30
C ALA A 148 0.60 -3.67 -4.75
N ILE A 149 1.71 -3.20 -5.33
CA ILE A 149 2.12 -3.53 -6.70
C ILE A 149 3.54 -4.08 -6.69
N GLY A 150 3.70 -5.36 -6.98
CA GLY A 150 4.97 -6.08 -6.93
C GLY A 150 4.78 -7.50 -6.41
N SER A 151 5.72 -8.39 -6.73
CA SER A 151 5.71 -9.73 -6.14
C SER A 151 5.95 -9.62 -4.62
N ALA A 152 5.12 -10.30 -3.82
CA ALA A 152 5.12 -10.22 -2.36
C ALA A 152 5.01 -8.79 -1.77
N ALA A 153 4.54 -7.80 -2.53
CA ALA A 153 4.28 -6.46 -2.01
C ALA A 153 3.15 -6.52 -0.97
N ASN A 154 3.30 -5.83 0.16
CA ASN A 154 2.35 -5.84 1.26
C ASN A 154 1.94 -4.40 1.62
N ALA A 155 0.66 -4.07 1.50
CA ALA A 155 0.08 -2.80 1.89
C ALA A 155 -1.08 -3.01 2.88
N ASN A 156 -0.73 -3.33 4.14
CA ASN A 156 -1.70 -3.62 5.21
C ASN A 156 -2.04 -2.41 6.09
N GLY A 157 -1.36 -1.28 5.88
CA GLY A 157 -1.74 0.00 6.46
C GLY A 157 -2.91 0.66 5.72
N VAL A 158 -3.79 1.35 6.45
CA VAL A 158 -4.87 2.16 5.83
C VAL A 158 -4.24 3.21 4.91
N SER A 159 -4.71 3.33 3.67
CA SER A 159 -4.14 4.17 2.62
C SER A 159 -2.65 3.89 2.35
N GLY A 160 -2.18 2.68 2.64
CA GLY A 160 -0.79 2.27 2.45
C GLY A 160 -0.47 2.04 0.97
N VAL A 161 0.74 2.40 0.54
CA VAL A 161 1.21 2.20 -0.83
C VAL A 161 2.54 1.44 -0.80
N ALA A 162 2.53 0.18 -1.24
CA ALA A 162 3.73 -0.63 -1.42
C ALA A 162 3.98 -0.86 -2.92
N LEU A 163 5.08 -0.32 -3.44
CA LEU A 163 5.45 -0.44 -4.85
C LEU A 163 6.85 -1.06 -5.01
N GLY A 164 6.86 -2.30 -5.45
CA GLY A 164 8.05 -3.10 -5.77
C GLY A 164 8.04 -4.46 -5.07
N ASP A 165 8.97 -5.31 -5.47
CA ASP A 165 9.07 -6.67 -4.93
C ASP A 165 9.42 -6.63 -3.42
N ALA A 166 8.58 -7.29 -2.61
CA ALA A 166 8.62 -7.31 -1.14
C ALA A 166 8.56 -5.93 -0.44
N ALA A 167 8.10 -4.88 -1.12
CA ALA A 167 7.82 -3.59 -0.47
C ALA A 167 6.72 -3.77 0.60
N ASN A 168 6.88 -3.12 1.76
CA ASN A 168 5.98 -3.27 2.89
C ASN A 168 5.54 -1.90 3.43
N ALA A 169 4.25 -1.59 3.29
CA ALA A 169 3.61 -0.41 3.85
C ALA A 169 2.55 -0.84 4.87
N SER A 170 2.98 -1.05 6.12
CA SER A 170 2.11 -1.49 7.22
C SER A 170 1.64 -0.36 8.14
N GLY A 171 2.29 0.81 8.09
CA GLY A 171 1.82 2.03 8.76
C GLY A 171 0.63 2.70 8.05
N ALA A 172 -0.17 3.50 8.77
CA ALA A 172 -1.25 4.27 8.14
C ALA A 172 -0.69 5.41 7.27
N ASN A 173 -1.27 5.65 6.08
CA ASN A 173 -0.81 6.64 5.09
C ASN A 173 0.67 6.48 4.68
N CYS A 174 1.19 5.27 4.86
CA CYS A 174 2.59 4.95 4.65
C CYS A 174 2.87 4.63 3.18
N ILE A 175 4.05 5.03 2.68
CA ILE A 175 4.47 4.77 1.30
C ILE A 175 5.83 4.07 1.30
N ALA A 176 5.91 2.85 0.78
CA ALA A 176 7.14 2.10 0.58
C ALA A 176 7.38 1.89 -0.93
N ILE A 177 8.45 2.46 -1.48
CA ILE A 177 8.77 2.35 -2.92
C ILE A 177 10.20 1.86 -3.12
N GLY A 178 10.33 0.74 -3.82
CA GLY A 178 11.59 0.06 -4.06
C GLY A 178 11.39 -1.45 -4.12
N GLY A 179 12.35 -2.18 -4.65
CA GLY A 179 12.23 -3.62 -4.80
C GLY A 179 13.58 -4.33 -4.76
N GLN A 180 13.52 -5.64 -4.63
CA GLN A 180 14.71 -6.49 -4.51
C GLN A 180 15.58 -6.44 -5.79
N ALA A 181 16.83 -5.96 -5.68
CA ALA A 181 17.86 -6.28 -6.68
C ALA A 181 18.64 -7.55 -6.28
N VAL A 182 18.84 -7.79 -4.97
CA VAL A 182 19.59 -8.93 -4.42
C VAL A 182 19.01 -9.34 -3.04
N ALA A 183 18.04 -10.26 -3.03
CA ALA A 183 17.62 -11.14 -1.91
C ALA A 183 17.84 -10.69 -0.44
N ALA A 184 17.33 -9.53 -0.01
CA ALA A 184 17.54 -9.09 1.39
C ALA A 184 16.38 -8.35 2.08
N GLU A 185 15.17 -8.33 1.52
CA GLU A 185 13.97 -7.55 1.92
C GLU A 185 13.74 -6.29 1.06
N GLY A 186 12.48 -5.88 0.92
CA GLY A 186 12.08 -4.62 0.28
C GLY A 186 12.06 -3.45 1.27
N PRO A 187 11.79 -2.22 0.83
CA PRO A 187 11.61 -1.08 1.74
C PRO A 187 10.43 -1.35 2.69
N LYS A 188 10.60 -0.98 3.95
CA LYS A 188 9.60 -1.10 5.01
C LYS A 188 9.20 0.28 5.48
N CYS A 189 7.91 0.54 5.58
CA CYS A 189 7.42 1.70 6.29
C CYS A 189 6.32 1.22 7.25
N THR A 190 6.56 1.46 8.53
CA THR A 190 5.79 0.91 9.65
C THR A 190 5.12 2.01 10.47
N ALA A 191 5.67 3.22 10.43
CA ALA A 191 5.09 4.38 11.07
C ALA A 191 4.02 5.07 10.22
N ALA A 192 3.15 5.83 10.89
CA ALA A 192 2.12 6.62 10.23
C ALA A 192 2.73 7.79 9.45
N ASP A 193 2.08 8.18 8.35
CA ASP A 193 2.42 9.37 7.54
C ASP A 193 3.87 9.39 7.03
N SER A 194 4.47 8.21 6.85
CA SER A 194 5.89 8.04 6.57
C SER A 194 6.16 7.49 5.17
N VAL A 195 7.40 7.63 4.70
CA VAL A 195 7.82 7.27 3.36
C VAL A 195 9.19 6.59 3.39
N ALA A 196 9.27 5.37 2.87
CA ALA A 196 10.50 4.60 2.71
C ALA A 196 10.83 4.44 1.22
N LEU A 197 12.02 4.89 0.81
CA LEU A 197 12.48 4.87 -0.59
C LEU A 197 13.79 4.09 -0.76
N GLY A 198 13.78 3.07 -1.63
CA GLY A 198 14.99 2.34 -2.03
C GLY A 198 15.01 0.89 -1.57
N GLN A 199 16.22 0.36 -1.30
CA GLN A 199 16.42 -1.04 -0.89
C GLN A 199 16.78 -1.10 0.58
N ASN A 200 16.14 -2.02 1.32
CA ASN A 200 16.48 -2.32 2.71
C ASN A 200 16.54 -1.08 3.61
N VAL A 201 15.55 -0.20 3.47
CA VAL A 201 15.34 0.94 4.35
C VAL A 201 14.04 0.73 5.14
N THR A 202 14.05 1.11 6.40
CA THR A 202 12.87 1.15 7.26
C THR A 202 12.57 2.61 7.59
N ALA A 203 11.31 3.03 7.44
CA ALA A 203 10.79 4.25 8.04
C ALA A 203 9.85 3.87 9.20
N ASP A 204 10.34 4.00 10.43
CA ASP A 204 9.69 3.56 11.67
C ASP A 204 9.38 4.70 12.65
N ASP A 205 9.76 5.93 12.32
CA ASP A 205 9.32 7.13 13.02
C ASP A 205 8.20 7.85 12.28
N ILE A 206 7.26 8.47 13.01
CA ILE A 206 6.11 9.17 12.42
C ILE A 206 6.59 10.33 11.54
N GLY A 207 6.03 10.45 10.33
CA GLY A 207 6.36 11.54 9.41
C GLY A 207 7.77 11.46 8.82
N GLU A 208 8.44 10.32 8.94
CA GLU A 208 9.78 10.10 8.42
C GLU A 208 9.78 9.94 6.90
N LEU A 209 10.68 10.66 6.22
CA LEU A 209 11.08 10.33 4.85
C LEU A 209 12.46 9.69 4.86
N ALA A 210 12.52 8.36 4.80
CA ALA A 210 13.75 7.58 4.79
C ALA A 210 14.15 7.19 3.36
N TYR A 211 15.45 7.28 3.07
CA TYR A 211 16.03 6.87 1.79
C TYR A 211 17.34 6.10 1.98
N ALA A 212 17.43 4.94 1.33
CA ALA A 212 18.67 4.18 1.21
C ALA A 212 18.94 3.74 -0.22
N SER A 213 20.23 3.63 -0.57
CA SER A 213 20.66 3.09 -1.87
C SER A 213 21.30 1.70 -1.75
N GLY A 214 21.35 1.15 -0.54
CA GLY A 214 21.97 -0.11 -0.19
C GLY A 214 22.07 -0.23 1.34
N TRP A 215 22.67 -1.32 1.79
CA TRP A 215 22.91 -1.65 3.19
C TRP A 215 24.27 -2.35 3.33
N PHE A 216 24.82 -2.45 4.53
CA PHE A 216 26.05 -3.20 4.79
C PHE A 216 25.76 -4.67 5.15
N VAL A 217 25.01 -4.88 6.23
CA VAL A 217 24.71 -6.17 6.87
C VAL A 217 23.22 -6.31 7.18
N ALA A 218 22.58 -5.27 7.71
CA ALA A 218 21.20 -5.28 8.19
C ALA A 218 20.34 -4.19 7.53
N THR A 219 19.02 -4.41 7.53
CA THR A 219 18.06 -3.42 7.03
C THR A 219 18.18 -2.10 7.80
N SER A 220 18.18 -0.99 7.07
CA SER A 220 18.34 0.39 7.56
C SER A 220 19.70 0.74 8.17
N ASP A 221 20.74 -0.10 8.07
CA ASP A 221 22.05 0.20 8.68
C ASP A 221 22.85 1.34 8.00
N ALA A 222 22.37 1.86 6.87
CA ALA A 222 22.98 2.95 6.13
C ALA A 222 21.92 3.73 5.34
N HIS A 223 21.37 4.79 5.94
CA HIS A 223 20.32 5.57 5.29
C HIS A 223 20.34 7.05 5.71
N THR A 224 19.48 7.84 5.08
CA THR A 224 19.21 9.24 5.48
C THR A 224 17.72 9.43 5.66
N SER A 225 17.36 10.25 6.63
CA SER A 225 15.97 10.55 6.97
C SER A 225 15.71 12.05 7.06
N ILE A 226 14.50 12.47 6.68
CA ILE A 226 14.05 13.85 6.77
C ILE A 226 12.74 13.91 7.55
N PHE A 227 12.69 14.83 8.51
CA PHE A 227 11.54 15.08 9.36
C PHE A 227 11.08 16.52 9.27
N VAL A 228 9.78 16.74 9.45
CA VAL A 228 9.20 18.06 9.71
C VAL A 228 8.66 18.08 11.13
N LEU A 229 9.39 18.75 12.03
CA LEU A 229 9.00 18.87 13.43
C LEU A 229 8.26 20.18 13.68
N ARG A 230 7.31 20.19 14.61
CA ARG A 230 6.54 21.39 14.96
C ARG A 230 6.07 21.39 16.41
N ASN A 231 5.94 22.58 16.98
CA ASN A 231 5.17 22.83 18.20
C ASN A 231 4.88 24.34 18.35
N GLN A 232 4.19 24.70 19.42
CA GLN A 232 3.90 26.07 19.81
C GLN A 232 4.32 26.32 21.26
N THR A 233 4.97 27.45 21.51
CA THR A 233 5.27 27.92 22.87
C THR A 233 4.36 29.09 23.22
N THR A 234 3.93 29.19 24.49
CA THR A 234 3.18 30.33 25.03
C THR A 234 3.91 31.09 26.14
N ASP A 235 5.08 30.58 26.52
CA ASP A 235 5.95 31.16 27.53
C ASP A 235 7.43 30.90 27.22
N ALA A 236 8.31 31.20 28.18
CA ALA A 236 9.75 31.03 28.07
C ALA A 236 10.25 29.67 28.60
N THR A 237 9.35 28.70 28.78
CA THR A 237 9.72 27.32 29.10
C THR A 237 10.22 26.65 27.83
N GLN A 238 11.20 25.79 28.00
CA GLN A 238 11.69 24.96 26.92
C GLN A 238 10.63 23.91 26.55
N THR A 239 10.33 23.82 25.26
CA THR A 239 9.35 22.88 24.71
C THR A 239 9.99 22.13 23.55
N GLU A 240 9.72 20.83 23.47
CA GLU A 240 10.17 20.00 22.36
C GLU A 240 9.28 20.15 21.13
N ILE A 241 9.88 19.99 19.94
CA ILE A 241 9.14 19.93 18.68
C ILE A 241 9.13 18.50 18.14
N PHE A 242 7.96 18.03 17.74
CA PHE A 242 7.72 16.62 17.35
C PHE A 242 7.24 16.52 15.91
N ALA A 243 7.37 15.33 15.31
CA ALA A 243 6.92 15.10 13.94
C ALA A 243 5.38 15.14 13.81
N ASP A 244 4.65 14.57 14.78
CA ASP A 244 3.18 14.66 14.81
C ASP A 244 2.67 16.01 15.38
N GLY A 245 3.52 16.72 16.13
CA GLY A 245 3.24 17.96 16.86
C GLY A 245 2.81 17.79 18.33
N SER A 246 2.98 16.60 18.90
CA SER A 246 2.47 16.16 20.19
C SER A 246 3.46 15.26 20.95
N ALA A 247 4.00 14.23 20.29
CA ALA A 247 4.90 13.23 20.85
C ALA A 247 5.72 12.52 19.75
N GLY A 248 6.73 11.74 20.14
CA GLY A 248 7.54 10.97 19.21
C GLY A 248 8.81 11.71 18.86
N ASP A 249 9.89 11.23 19.47
CA ASP A 249 11.24 11.74 19.26
C ASP A 249 11.74 11.21 17.92
N ILE A 250 12.79 11.83 17.39
CA ILE A 250 13.51 11.19 16.30
C ILE A 250 14.39 10.12 16.93
N SER A 251 14.13 8.85 16.60
CA SER A 251 14.84 7.72 17.18
C SER A 251 16.28 7.64 16.66
N VAL A 252 17.14 7.05 17.49
CA VAL A 252 18.51 6.70 17.18
C VAL A 252 18.67 5.24 17.63
N PRO A 253 18.58 4.27 16.72
CA PRO A 253 18.60 2.87 17.10
C PRO A 253 19.91 2.48 17.80
N SER A 254 19.86 1.37 18.54
CA SER A 254 21.04 0.86 19.25
C SER A 254 22.18 0.53 18.30
N ASP A 255 23.40 0.86 18.72
CA ASP A 255 24.64 0.70 17.94
C ASP A 255 24.64 1.50 16.62
N CYS A 256 23.98 2.66 16.64
CA CYS A 256 23.96 3.60 15.53
C CYS A 256 24.56 4.96 15.91
N SER A 257 25.29 5.54 14.96
CA SER A 257 25.72 6.93 15.02
C SER A 257 24.97 7.75 13.99
N VAL A 258 24.45 8.90 14.42
CA VAL A 258 23.70 9.82 13.57
C VAL A 258 24.34 11.20 13.56
N SER A 259 24.34 11.83 12.40
CA SER A 259 24.54 13.28 12.29
C SER A 259 23.23 13.94 11.90
N PHE A 260 22.92 15.09 12.49
CA PHE A 260 21.69 15.81 12.19
C PHE A 260 21.94 17.27 11.86
N ARG A 261 21.05 17.82 11.04
CA ARG A 261 20.96 19.24 10.69
C ARG A 261 19.50 19.69 10.79
N ALA A 262 19.18 20.52 11.78
CA ALA A 262 17.84 21.09 11.95
C ALA A 262 17.81 22.56 11.53
N ASN A 263 17.05 22.86 10.48
CA ASN A 263 16.76 24.22 10.03
C ASN A 263 15.41 24.66 10.58
N ILE A 264 15.41 25.64 11.49
CA ILE A 264 14.27 25.98 12.34
C ILE A 264 13.81 27.40 12.01
N VAL A 265 12.50 27.59 11.86
CA VAL A 265 11.86 28.90 11.71
C VAL A 265 10.81 29.11 12.80
N ALA A 266 10.71 30.34 13.27
CA ALA A 266 9.80 30.78 14.30
C ALA A 266 8.99 31.98 13.81
N ARG A 267 7.70 32.02 14.14
CA ARG A 267 6.84 33.17 13.87
C ARG A 267 5.90 33.41 15.05
N ARG A 268 5.87 34.64 15.55
CA ARG A 268 4.89 35.07 16.53
C ARG A 268 3.50 35.17 15.92
N THR A 269 2.47 34.66 16.59
CA THR A 269 1.11 34.60 16.06
C THR A 269 0.04 35.25 16.93
N ASP A 270 0.36 35.66 18.16
CA ASP A 270 -0.56 36.49 18.97
C ASP A 270 -0.63 37.94 18.44
N VAL A 271 0.41 38.40 17.76
CA VAL A 271 0.42 39.63 16.95
C VAL A 271 1.31 39.45 15.72
N ASP A 272 1.11 40.30 14.71
CA ASP A 272 2.00 40.35 13.56
C ASP A 272 3.33 41.02 13.89
N GLY A 273 4.45 40.46 13.40
CA GLY A 273 5.70 41.21 13.24
C GLY A 273 6.99 40.44 13.48
N GLU A 274 7.05 39.58 14.49
CA GLU A 274 8.34 38.99 14.93
C GLU A 274 8.56 37.61 14.29
N SER A 275 9.76 37.40 13.76
CA SER A 275 10.23 36.13 13.19
C SER A 275 11.67 35.82 13.64
N ALA A 276 12.05 34.55 13.59
CA ALA A 276 13.44 34.13 13.76
C ALA A 276 13.74 32.86 12.94
N ALA A 277 15.01 32.64 12.66
CA ALA A 277 15.50 31.44 11.99
C ALA A 277 16.84 31.00 12.60
N TYR A 278 16.99 29.69 12.79
CA TYR A 278 18.14 29.07 13.43
C TYR A 278 18.58 27.82 12.67
N LEU A 279 19.86 27.49 12.79
CA LEU A 279 20.43 26.23 12.33
C LEU A 279 21.12 25.52 13.48
N LEU A 280 20.74 24.28 13.74
CA LEU A 280 21.43 23.36 14.63
C LEU A 280 22.13 22.28 13.81
N VAL A 281 23.37 21.97 14.17
CA VAL A 281 24.15 20.84 13.63
C VAL A 281 24.78 20.10 14.79
N GLY A 282 24.64 18.77 14.78
CA GLY A 282 25.18 17.92 15.83
C GLY A 282 25.37 16.47 15.37
N ALA A 283 25.93 15.68 16.28
CA ALA A 283 26.05 14.23 16.13
C ALA A 283 25.68 13.56 17.46
N ILE A 284 24.97 12.43 17.36
CA ILE A 284 24.54 11.60 18.48
C ILE A 284 25.01 10.18 18.18
N ASP A 285 25.38 9.46 19.24
CA ASP A 285 25.75 8.07 19.20
C ASP A 285 24.91 7.33 20.23
N ASN A 286 24.27 6.24 19.80
CA ASN A 286 23.64 5.29 20.70
C ASN A 286 24.51 4.04 20.75
N ASN A 287 25.35 3.93 21.78
CA ASN A 287 26.25 2.79 21.94
C ASN A 287 25.65 1.80 22.93
N ALA A 288 25.14 0.67 22.42
CA ALA A 288 24.50 -0.40 23.18
C ALA A 288 23.31 0.05 24.06
N GLY A 289 22.48 0.98 23.57
CA GLY A 289 21.30 1.50 24.27
C GLY A 289 21.63 2.63 25.24
N THR A 290 22.72 3.36 24.98
CA THR A 290 23.06 4.58 25.71
C THR A 290 23.26 5.70 24.72
N THR A 291 22.33 6.65 24.72
CA THR A 291 22.26 7.71 23.71
C THR A 291 22.91 8.98 24.23
N ALA A 292 23.94 9.46 23.53
CA ALA A 292 24.74 10.60 23.97
C ALA A 292 25.20 11.50 22.80
N LEU A 293 25.46 12.77 23.11
CA LEU A 293 26.06 13.71 22.18
C LEU A 293 27.52 13.35 21.89
N VAL A 294 27.89 13.33 20.61
CA VAL A 294 29.28 13.28 20.17
C VAL A 294 29.81 14.71 20.00
N GLY A 295 30.42 15.23 21.05
CA GLY A 295 30.92 16.60 21.08
C GLY A 295 29.85 17.61 21.51
N THR A 296 29.78 18.75 20.82
CA THR A 296 28.87 19.86 21.17
C THR A 296 27.97 20.23 20.00
N ILE A 297 26.74 20.64 20.29
CA ILE A 297 25.83 21.19 19.29
C ILE A 297 26.34 22.56 18.79
N SER A 298 26.42 22.70 17.47
CA SER A 298 26.68 23.99 16.83
C SER A 298 25.36 24.69 16.52
N LYS A 299 25.11 25.81 17.20
CA LYS A 299 23.96 26.70 16.95
C LYS A 299 24.40 27.92 16.15
N THR A 300 23.69 28.19 15.05
CA THR A 300 23.82 29.43 14.27
C THR A 300 22.50 30.17 14.28
N VAL A 301 22.50 31.42 14.71
CA VAL A 301 21.39 32.35 14.51
C VAL A 301 21.46 32.84 13.07
N ILE A 302 20.48 32.48 12.23
CA ILE A 302 20.42 32.93 10.84
C ILE A 302 19.86 34.36 10.79
N GLY A 303 18.85 34.64 11.61
CA GLY A 303 18.29 35.97 11.80
C GLY A 303 17.20 35.96 12.87
N GLU A 304 17.06 37.06 13.60
CA GLU A 304 16.07 37.20 14.68
C GLU A 304 15.60 38.66 14.75
N ASP A 305 14.28 38.86 14.84
CA ASP A 305 13.70 40.16 15.20
C ASP A 305 13.74 40.37 16.74
N THR A 306 13.74 39.26 17.49
CA THR A 306 13.67 39.22 18.96
C THR A 306 14.69 38.22 19.51
N ALA A 307 15.62 38.70 20.34
CA ALA A 307 16.69 37.87 20.94
C ALA A 307 16.25 37.05 22.18
N ALA A 308 14.96 37.08 22.55
CA ALA A 308 14.42 36.33 23.70
C ALA A 308 14.12 34.86 23.36
N TRP A 309 14.08 34.53 22.07
CA TRP A 309 13.78 33.20 21.56
C TRP A 309 15.07 32.39 21.44
N ASP A 310 15.01 31.09 21.70
CA ASP A 310 16.20 30.25 21.57
C ASP A 310 15.87 28.83 21.09
N VAL A 311 16.89 28.12 20.61
CA VAL A 311 16.81 26.72 20.22
C VAL A 311 18.04 25.95 20.71
N THR A 312 17.86 24.66 20.99
CA THR A 312 18.97 23.74 21.30
C THR A 312 18.58 22.32 20.92
N ALA A 313 19.53 21.39 21.02
CA ALA A 313 19.27 19.97 20.91
C ALA A 313 19.96 19.20 22.03
N THR A 314 19.40 18.06 22.41
CA THR A 314 19.99 17.13 23.39
C THR A 314 19.83 15.70 22.92
N ALA A 315 20.70 14.82 23.42
CA ALA A 315 20.48 13.37 23.32
C ALA A 315 19.47 12.94 24.39
N ASP A 316 18.54 12.07 24.03
CA ASP A 316 17.59 11.44 24.95
C ASP A 316 17.97 9.97 25.18
N ASP A 317 18.57 9.72 26.34
CA ASP A 317 18.97 8.38 26.78
C ASP A 317 17.79 7.52 27.24
N THR A 318 16.64 8.13 27.55
CA THR A 318 15.46 7.38 28.01
C THR A 318 14.68 6.79 26.84
N ASN A 319 14.60 7.53 25.74
CA ASN A 319 13.84 7.15 24.55
C ASN A 319 14.72 6.79 23.35
N ASP A 320 16.05 6.76 23.55
CA ASP A 320 17.02 6.50 22.49
C ASP A 320 16.84 7.45 21.29
N GLY A 321 16.89 8.76 21.53
CA GLY A 321 16.48 9.74 20.53
C GLY A 321 17.20 11.09 20.54
N ILE A 322 16.73 11.98 19.66
CA ILE A 322 17.18 13.36 19.52
C ILE A 322 16.05 14.31 19.92
N ASN A 323 16.30 15.14 20.94
CA ASN A 323 15.33 16.15 21.33
C ASN A 323 15.72 17.49 20.73
N ILE A 324 14.83 18.06 19.90
CA ILE A 324 14.97 19.42 19.39
C ILE A 324 14.07 20.33 20.22
N LEU A 325 14.69 21.28 20.91
CA LEU A 325 14.06 22.07 21.94
C LEU A 325 14.02 23.55 21.52
N VAL A 326 12.86 24.17 21.69
CA VAL A 326 12.61 25.59 21.40
C VAL A 326 12.16 26.32 22.65
N THR A 327 12.56 27.57 22.79
CA THR A 327 12.20 28.44 23.92
C THR A 327 11.54 29.70 23.38
N GLY A 328 10.29 29.92 23.79
CA GLY A 328 9.51 31.10 23.43
C GLY A 328 9.73 32.27 24.37
N GLU A 329 8.69 33.10 24.52
CA GLU A 329 8.70 34.24 25.41
C GLU A 329 7.40 34.30 26.21
N ALA A 330 7.50 34.74 27.47
CA ALA A 330 6.36 34.83 28.39
C ALA A 330 5.15 35.56 27.76
N ALA A 331 3.99 34.91 27.77
CA ALA A 331 2.71 35.45 27.30
C ALA A 331 2.67 35.83 25.80
N LYS A 332 3.58 35.27 25.00
CA LYS A 332 3.56 35.37 23.53
C LYS A 332 3.35 33.99 22.92
N THR A 333 2.65 33.92 21.80
CA THR A 333 2.42 32.67 21.09
C THR A 333 3.35 32.59 19.91
N ILE A 334 4.29 31.64 19.93
CA ILE A 334 5.25 31.42 18.84
C ILE A 334 5.03 30.03 18.26
N ARG A 335 4.86 29.95 16.93
CA ARG A 335 4.86 28.68 16.20
C ARG A 335 6.25 28.39 15.67
N TRP A 336 6.65 27.14 15.82
CA TRP A 336 7.96 26.64 15.46
C TRP A 336 7.81 25.51 14.44
N VAL A 337 8.65 25.54 13.41
CA VAL A 337 8.77 24.46 12.45
C VAL A 337 10.23 24.20 12.17
N ALA A 338 10.65 22.95 12.20
CA ALA A 338 11.99 22.53 11.81
C ALA A 338 11.93 21.51 10.67
N ARG A 339 12.79 21.67 9.67
CA ARG A 339 13.21 20.55 8.82
C ARG A 339 14.47 19.97 9.41
N THR A 340 14.41 18.72 9.86
CA THR A 340 15.56 17.99 10.41
C THR A 340 15.98 16.92 9.42
N GLU A 341 17.23 16.97 8.97
CA GLU A 341 17.82 15.96 8.10
C GLU A 341 18.86 15.18 8.91
N ILE A 342 18.81 13.85 8.80
CA ILE A 342 19.65 12.91 9.53
C ILE A 342 20.36 12.00 8.53
N VAL A 343 21.62 11.71 8.83
CA VAL A 343 22.38 10.64 8.17
C VAL A 343 22.79 9.65 9.24
N GLU A 344 22.47 8.40 9.02
CA GLU A 344 22.63 7.31 9.97
C GLU A 344 23.58 6.24 9.44
N VAL A 345 24.36 5.65 10.36
CA VAL A 345 25.10 4.42 10.14
C VAL A 345 25.06 3.56 11.40
N CYS A 346 24.78 2.26 11.24
CA CYS A 346 24.72 1.28 12.32
C CYS A 346 25.75 0.16 12.10
N GLY A 347 26.21 -0.50 13.17
CA GLY A 347 27.26 -1.54 13.05
C GLY A 347 27.40 -2.51 14.21
#